data_AF-A0A7W7MC68-F1
#
_entry.id   AF-A0A7W7MC68-F1
#
_cell.length_a   1.000
_cell.length_b   1.000
_cell.length_c   1.000
_cell.angle_alpha   90.00
_cell.angle_beta   90.00
_cell.angle_gamma   90.00
#
_symmetry.space_group_name_H-M   'P 1'
#
loop_
_entity.id
_entity.type
_entity.pdbx_description
1 polymer ?
#
loop_
_entity_poly.entity_id
_entity_poly.type
_entity_poly.pdbx_seq_one_letter_code
_entity_poly.pdbx_strand_id
1 'polypeptide(L)' 'MRFNLAETETGREIAQENQELGRELGLIRSMELFLQTRFGDFPDQYDLARKLVTEDHAANVARILDGASLEELRRSR' A
#
# COMPACT_ATOMS: atom_id res chain seq x y z
N MET A 1 -30.99 25.08 -0.07
CA MET A 1 -29.59 25.51 -0.25
C MET A 1 -28.73 24.24 -0.16
N ARG A 2 -28.16 23.75 -1.26
CA ARG A 2 -27.19 22.64 -1.21
C ARG A 2 -25.83 23.28 -0.88
N PHE A 3 -25.31 23.02 0.31
CA PHE A 3 -23.94 23.37 0.65
C PHE A 3 -23.03 22.37 -0.07
N ASN A 4 -22.30 22.83 -1.09
CA ASN A 4 -21.29 22.02 -1.75
C ASN A 4 -20.05 21.99 -0.84
N LEU A 5 -19.94 20.95 0.00
CA LEU A 5 -18.80 20.79 0.90
C LEU A 5 -17.48 20.80 0.12
N ALA A 6 -17.43 20.30 -1.12
CA ALA A 6 -16.21 20.28 -1.93
C ALA A 6 -15.67 21.68 -2.31
N GLU A 7 -16.46 22.74 -2.20
CA GLU A 7 -16.02 24.13 -2.45
C GLU A 7 -15.46 24.81 -1.21
N THR A 8 -15.69 24.26 -0.02
CA THR A 8 -15.07 24.75 1.21
C THR A 8 -13.65 24.23 1.34
N GLU A 9 -12.81 24.97 2.06
CA GLU A 9 -11.44 24.54 2.37
C GLU A 9 -11.42 23.16 3.04
N THR A 10 -12.31 22.94 4.01
CA THR A 10 -12.49 21.65 4.69
C THR A 10 -12.88 20.51 3.75
N GLY A 11 -13.77 20.73 2.77
CA GLY A 11 -14.11 19.65 1.84
C GLY A 11 -13.02 19.37 0.80
N ARG A 12 -12.16 20.34 0.48
CA ARG A 12 -10.96 20.08 -0.32
C ARG A 12 -9.94 19.24 0.46
N GLU A 13 -9.72 19.54 1.74
CA GLU A 13 -8.84 18.75 2.62
C GLU A 13 -9.34 17.30 2.74
N ILE A 14 -10.63 17.10 3.02
CA ILE A 14 -11.24 15.77 3.10
C ILE A 14 -11.12 15.02 1.76
N ALA A 15 -11.30 15.70 0.63
CA ALA A 15 -11.19 15.07 -0.69
C ALA A 15 -9.74 14.64 -0.98
N GLN A 16 -8.75 15.44 -0.57
CA GLN A 16 -7.33 15.12 -0.71
C GLN A 16 -6.94 13.94 0.18
N GLU A 17 -7.33 13.98 1.46
CA GLU A 17 -7.08 12.90 2.42
C GLU A 17 -7.66 11.58 1.90
N ASN A 18 -8.91 11.59 1.42
CA ASN A 18 -9.54 10.39 0.85
C ASN A 18 -8.81 9.87 -0.40
N GLN A 19 -8.25 10.75 -1.24
CA GLN A 19 -7.46 10.34 -2.39
C GLN A 19 -6.14 9.69 -1.98
N GLU A 20 -5.47 10.25 -0.97
CA GLU A 20 -4.24 9.71 -0.41
C GLU A 20 -4.47 8.34 0.24
N LEU A 21 -5.51 8.20 1.06
CA LEU A 21 -5.95 6.92 1.63
C LEU A 21 -6.27 5.89 0.55
N GLY A 22 -7.02 6.27 -0.49
CA GLY A 22 -7.34 5.38 -1.60
C GLY A 22 -6.10 4.91 -2.35
N ARG A 23 -5.13 5.80 -2.54
CA ARG A 23 -3.84 5.46 -3.15
C ARG A 23 -3.04 4.49 -2.27
N GLU A 24 -2.93 4.76 -0.97
CA GLU A 24 -2.22 3.89 -0.03
C GLU A 24 -2.83 2.49 0.00
N LEU A 25 -4.15 2.38 0.15
CA LEU A 25 -4.87 1.09 0.13
C LEU A 25 -4.67 0.34 -1.19
N GLY A 26 -4.66 1.05 -2.32
CA GLY A 26 -4.38 0.46 -3.63
C GLY A 26 -2.96 -0.11 -3.72
N LEU A 27 -1.97 0.60 -3.20
CA LEU A 27 -0.58 0.12 -3.16
C LEU A 27 -0.44 -1.11 -2.26
N ILE A 28 -1.04 -1.09 -1.06
CA ILE A 28 -1.04 -2.24 -0.15
C ILE A 28 -1.68 -3.45 -0.83
N ARG A 29 -2.85 -3.28 -1.45
CA ARG A 29 -3.53 -4.37 -2.14
C ARG A 29 -2.70 -4.95 -3.30
N SER A 30 -2.02 -4.09 -4.05
CA SER A 30 -1.12 -4.55 -5.11
C SER A 30 0.06 -5.35 -4.57
N MET A 31 0.64 -4.92 -3.44
CA MET A 31 1.73 -5.62 -2.76
C MET A 31 1.27 -6.97 -2.20
N GLU A 32 0.08 -7.03 -1.61
CA GLU A 32 -0.52 -8.31 -1.18
C GLU A 32 -0.61 -9.30 -2.34
N LEU A 33 -1.02 -8.86 -3.52
CA LEU A 33 -1.13 -9.72 -4.71
C LEU A 33 0.24 -10.22 -5.19
N PHE A 34 1.28 -9.37 -5.17
CA PHE A 34 2.65 -9.81 -5.48
C PHE A 34 3.14 -10.87 -4.51
N LEU A 35 2.93 -10.66 -3.21
CA LEU A 35 3.31 -11.61 -2.16
C LEU A 35 2.54 -12.93 -2.30
N GLN A 36 1.22 -12.87 -2.51
CA GLN A 36 0.38 -14.04 -2.70
C GLN A 36 0.79 -14.86 -3.93
N THR A 37 1.04 -14.17 -5.05
CA THR A 37 1.45 -14.82 -6.31
C THR A 37 2.76 -15.56 -6.14
N ARG A 38 3.70 -15.02 -5.36
CA ARG A 38 5.06 -15.56 -5.22
C ARG A 38 5.20 -16.60 -4.10
N PHE A 39 4.49 -16.43 -3.00
CA PHE A 39 4.68 -17.21 -1.76
C PHE A 39 3.43 -17.98 -1.32
N GLY A 40 2.29 -17.81 -2.02
CA GLY A 40 1.00 -18.29 -1.56
C GLY A 40 0.49 -17.47 -0.37
N ASP A 41 -0.54 -18.00 0.30
CA ASP A 41 -1.09 -17.39 1.51
C ASP A 41 -0.19 -17.70 2.71
N PHE A 42 0.11 -16.68 3.53
CA PHE A 42 0.88 -16.84 4.76
C PHE A 42 0.40 -15.87 5.85
N PRO A 43 0.70 -16.13 7.14
CA PRO A 43 0.09 -15.43 8.25
C PRO A 43 0.09 -13.89 8.16
N ASP A 44 1.17 -13.19 8.37
CA ASP A 44 1.29 -11.74 8.44
C ASP A 44 1.22 -10.98 7.09
N GLN A 45 0.55 -11.52 6.06
CA GLN A 45 0.64 -11.00 4.68
C GLN A 45 0.23 -9.54 4.53
N TYR A 46 -0.89 -9.13 5.15
CA TYR A 46 -1.34 -7.74 5.10
C TYR A 46 -0.37 -6.79 5.80
N ASP A 47 0.13 -7.18 6.98
CA ASP A 47 1.07 -6.37 7.75
C ASP A 47 2.42 -6.21 7.02
N LEU A 48 2.91 -7.29 6.40
CA LEU A 48 4.10 -7.24 5.56
C LEU A 48 3.88 -6.38 4.32
N ALA A 49 2.75 -6.52 3.63
CA ALA A 49 2.42 -5.70 2.46
C ALA A 49 2.40 -4.21 2.81
N ARG A 50 1.75 -3.86 3.93
CA ARG A 50 1.71 -2.50 4.46
C ARG A 50 3.12 -1.98 4.75
N LYS A 51 3.93 -2.74 5.48
CA LYS A 51 5.32 -2.37 5.79
C LYS A 51 6.14 -2.08 4.52
N LEU A 52 6.10 -2.99 3.54
CA LEU A 52 6.87 -2.86 2.30
C LEU A 52 6.44 -1.65 1.46
N VAL A 53 5.16 -1.27 1.50
CA VAL A 53 4.64 -0.06 0.86
C VAL A 53 5.09 1.20 1.59
N THR A 54 5.02 1.22 2.92
CA THR A 54 5.41 2.36 3.75
C THR A 54 6.90 2.67 3.64
N GLU A 55 7.77 1.65 3.54
CA GLU A 55 9.22 1.84 3.45
C GLU A 55 9.66 2.34 2.07
N ASP A 56 9.58 1.48 1.05
CA ASP A 56 9.89 1.82 -0.35
C ASP A 56 9.19 0.82 -1.26
N HIS A 57 7.99 1.18 -1.72
CA HIS A 57 7.18 0.31 -2.56
C HIS A 57 7.93 -0.14 -3.83
N ALA A 58 8.63 0.76 -4.51
CA ALA A 58 9.26 0.46 -5.80
C ALA A 58 10.46 -0.49 -5.62
N ALA A 59 11.31 -0.21 -4.62
CA ALA A 59 12.44 -1.09 -4.31
C ALA A 59 11.97 -2.47 -3.85
N ASN A 60 10.91 -2.54 -3.04
CA ASN A 60 10.39 -3.82 -2.56
C ASN A 60 9.70 -4.63 -3.66
N VAL A 61 9.01 -4.00 -4.62
CA VAL A 61 8.54 -4.68 -5.84
C VAL A 61 9.71 -5.24 -6.63
N ALA A 62 10.77 -4.47 -6.85
CA ALA A 62 11.96 -4.94 -7.56
C ALA A 62 12.59 -6.16 -6.86
N ARG A 63 12.74 -6.13 -5.53
CA ARG A 63 13.25 -7.26 -4.75
C ARG A 63 12.41 -8.53 -4.88
N ILE A 64 11.08 -8.40 -4.91
CA ILE A 64 10.18 -9.55 -5.15
C ILE A 64 10.40 -10.13 -6.55
N LEU A 65 10.50 -9.27 -7.57
CA LEU A 65 10.74 -9.69 -8.95
C LEU A 65 12.13 -10.33 -9.13
N ASP A 66 13.14 -9.85 -8.41
CA ASP A 66 14.48 -10.42 -8.36
C ASP A 66 14.55 -11.74 -7.56
N GLY A 67 13.43 -12.16 -6.99
CA GLY A 67 13.29 -13.48 -6.35
C GLY A 67 13.71 -13.51 -4.88
N ALA A 68 13.75 -12.37 -4.18
CA ALA A 68 14.00 -12.31 -2.74
C ALA A 68 13.06 -13.26 -1.98
N SER A 69 13.59 -13.90 -0.95
CA SER A 69 12.83 -14.78 -0.07
C SER A 69 11.91 -13.99 0.87
N LEU A 70 10.90 -14.67 1.40
CA LEU A 70 9.98 -14.08 2.39
C LEU A 70 10.72 -13.56 3.64
N GLU A 71 11.78 -14.24 4.08
CA GLU A 71 12.61 -13.82 5.21
C GLU A 71 13.45 -12.58 4.91
N GLU A 72 13.92 -12.41 3.68
CA GLU A 72 14.63 -11.19 3.26
C GLU A 72 13.69 -10.00 3.17
N LEU A 73 12.45 -10.22 2.70
CA LEU A 73 11.41 -9.19 2.66
C LEU A 73 10.98 -8.77 4.07
N ARG A 74 10.79 -9.71 5.00
CA ARG A 74 10.49 -9.37 6.42
C ARG A 74 11.58 -8.53 7.07
N ARG A 75 12.84 -8.72 6.66
CA ARG A 75 14.01 -7.97 7.11
C ARG A 75 14.23 -6.65 6.36
N SER A 76 13.34 -6.26 5.44
CA SER A 76 13.37 -4.90 4.90
C SER A 76 13.31 -3.89 6.05
N ARG A 77 14.04 -2.79 5.86
CA ARG A 77 14.17 -1.68 6.79
C ARG A 77 13.67 -0.43 6.10
#